data_AF-A0A960SJD5-F1
#
_entry.id   AF-A0A960SJD5-F1
#
_cell.length_a   1.000
_cell.length_b   1.000
_cell.length_c   1.000
_cell.angle_alpha   90.00
_cell.angle_beta   90.00
_cell.angle_gamma   90.00
#
_symmetry.space_group_name_H-M   'P 1'
#
loop_
_entity.id
_entity.type
_entity.pdbx_description
1 polymer ?
#
loop_
_entity_poly.entity_id
_entity_poly.type
_entity_poly.pdbx_seq_one_letter_code
_entity_poly.pdbx_strand_id
1 'polypeptide(L)'
;MKSKFPKASSWQRLFVTILRACIGWHLFYEGLAKWMNPDWTATSYLANSTGFLAGFYGMLASHPGWMSVIDFLNIYGLLLIGVGLFLGFFTRIASAAGALLLGLYFLAYPPFGSSAFMSPEGHLYLVNTTLIETVILVAFIFMRDRGYGVDRMLELRKLHGNTAPAPVRSGRREVLKDLAAVPLLGLTSYAAVNRLKKYGQDGITGATIQVGALDLSELKGNLPKGKLGNMEMGRLVLGGNLIGGWTHSRDLLYVSSLSKAYNTERKIFETLMLCEQAGIDAINIGFKSNPVLAKYKKVTGSKIKVISQVHPDMDNNDWY
;
A
#
# COMPACT_ATOMS: atom_id res chain seq x y z
N MET A 1 -18.22 44.25 -8.15
CA MET A 1 -16.79 43.92 -8.02
C MET A 1 -16.47 42.70 -8.91
N LYS A 2 -16.00 42.91 -10.15
CA LYS A 2 -15.60 41.81 -11.05
C LYS A 2 -14.29 41.19 -10.52
N SER A 3 -14.27 39.90 -10.21
CA SER A 3 -13.10 39.27 -9.57
C SER A 3 -11.85 39.38 -10.46
N LYS A 4 -10.81 40.03 -9.94
CA LYS A 4 -9.49 40.30 -10.52
C LYS A 4 -8.58 39.04 -10.67
N PHE A 5 -9.14 37.88 -10.97
CA PHE A 5 -8.34 36.68 -11.23
C PHE A 5 -8.37 36.33 -12.72
N PRO A 6 -7.20 36.16 -13.37
CA PRO A 6 -7.15 35.75 -14.76
C PRO A 6 -7.85 34.39 -14.93
N LYS A 7 -8.67 34.26 -15.98
CA LYS A 7 -9.25 32.97 -16.36
C LYS A 7 -8.10 31.99 -16.64
N ALA A 8 -8.15 30.79 -16.06
CA ALA A 8 -7.09 29.81 -16.23
C ALA A 8 -6.85 29.49 -17.72
N SER A 9 -5.58 29.39 -18.11
CA SER A 9 -5.21 29.06 -19.48
C SER A 9 -5.60 27.62 -19.84
N SER A 10 -5.81 27.33 -21.12
CA SER A 10 -6.14 25.97 -21.59
C SER A 10 -5.09 24.93 -21.15
N TRP A 11 -3.83 25.34 -21.02
CA TRP A 11 -2.74 24.50 -20.53
C TRP A 11 -2.83 24.22 -19.04
N GLN A 12 -3.17 25.22 -18.22
CA GLN A 12 -3.41 25.01 -16.78
C GLN A 12 -4.55 24.02 -16.55
N ARG A 13 -5.63 24.12 -17.34
CA ARG A 13 -6.76 23.19 -17.28
C ARG A 13 -6.38 21.78 -17.66
N LEU A 14 -5.60 21.62 -18.72
CA LEU A 14 -5.12 20.32 -19.15
C LEU A 14 -4.22 19.69 -18.08
N PHE A 15 -3.30 20.46 -17.50
CA PHE A 15 -2.42 19.99 -16.43
C PHE A 15 -3.21 19.51 -15.22
N VAL A 16 -4.19 20.30 -14.75
CA VAL A 16 -5.07 19.90 -13.64
C VAL A 16 -5.84 18.63 -13.97
N THR A 17 -6.39 18.51 -15.18
CA THR A 17 -7.09 17.29 -15.62
C THR A 17 -6.17 16.08 -15.64
N ILE A 18 -4.95 16.20 -16.16
CA ILE A 18 -3.99 15.09 -16.21
C ILE A 18 -3.61 14.66 -14.79
N LEU A 19 -3.21 15.61 -13.94
CA LEU A 19 -2.82 15.31 -12.56
C LEU A 19 -3.95 14.63 -11.79
N ARG A 20 -5.17 15.18 -11.91
CA ARG A 20 -6.38 14.62 -11.31
C ARG A 20 -6.66 13.21 -11.84
N ALA A 21 -6.54 12.99 -13.14
CA ALA A 21 -6.76 11.68 -13.76
C ALA A 21 -5.66 10.67 -13.38
N CYS A 22 -4.41 11.08 -13.22
CA CYS A 22 -3.33 10.21 -12.74
C CYS A 22 -3.62 9.69 -11.32
N ILE A 23 -3.99 10.58 -10.39
CA ILE A 23 -4.35 10.18 -9.02
C ILE A 23 -5.63 9.34 -9.02
N GLY A 24 -6.63 9.73 -9.81
CA GLY A 24 -7.87 8.95 -9.96
C GLY A 24 -7.61 7.54 -10.52
N TRP A 25 -6.71 7.41 -11.49
CA TRP A 25 -6.29 6.12 -12.03
C TRP A 25 -5.59 5.26 -10.99
N HIS A 26 -4.67 5.84 -10.22
CA HIS A 26 -3.96 5.13 -9.15
C HIS A 26 -4.95 4.55 -8.13
N LEU A 27 -5.84 5.37 -7.56
CA LEU A 27 -6.85 4.90 -6.60
C LEU A 27 -7.82 3.88 -7.22
N PHE A 28 -8.24 4.09 -8.47
CA PHE A 28 -9.13 3.16 -9.16
C PHE A 28 -8.46 1.80 -9.40
N TYR A 29 -7.21 1.80 -9.88
CA TYR A 29 -6.44 0.58 -10.10
C TYR A 29 -6.23 -0.20 -8.80
N GLU A 30 -5.92 0.51 -7.72
CA GLU A 30 -5.82 -0.07 -6.39
C GLU A 30 -7.13 -0.71 -5.92
N GLY A 31 -8.28 -0.05 -6.14
CA GLY A 31 -9.59 -0.63 -5.82
C GLY A 31 -9.91 -1.85 -6.69
N LEU A 32 -9.58 -1.79 -7.99
CA LEU A 32 -9.81 -2.87 -8.94
C LEU A 32 -9.00 -4.12 -8.59
N ALA A 33 -7.72 -3.94 -8.24
CA ALA A 33 -6.84 -5.02 -7.81
C ALA A 33 -7.39 -5.77 -6.58
N LYS A 34 -7.92 -5.01 -5.60
CA LYS A 34 -8.52 -5.57 -4.38
C LYS A 34 -9.85 -6.27 -4.67
N TRP A 35 -10.70 -5.67 -5.48
CA TRP A 35 -11.98 -6.27 -5.87
C TRP A 35 -11.82 -7.58 -6.66
N MET A 36 -10.75 -7.69 -7.46
CA MET A 36 -10.45 -8.88 -8.24
C MET A 36 -9.79 -10.00 -7.43
N ASN A 37 -9.41 -9.75 -6.18
CA ASN A 37 -8.83 -10.72 -5.27
C ASN A 37 -9.88 -11.10 -4.19
N PRO A 38 -10.54 -12.27 -4.31
CA PRO A 38 -11.61 -12.68 -3.40
C PRO A 38 -11.17 -12.78 -1.93
N ASP A 39 -9.89 -13.06 -1.71
CA ASP A 39 -9.30 -13.27 -0.39
C ASP A 39 -8.70 -11.97 0.19
N TRP A 40 -8.89 -10.83 -0.50
CA TRP A 40 -8.35 -9.57 -0.06
C TRP A 40 -9.02 -9.08 1.23
N THR A 41 -8.21 -8.78 2.24
CA THR A 41 -8.64 -8.13 3.48
C THR A 41 -7.62 -7.11 3.98
N ALA A 42 -8.08 -6.06 4.67
CA ALA A 42 -7.24 -5.10 5.36
C ALA A 42 -6.71 -5.61 6.72
N THR A 43 -7.10 -6.82 7.16
CA THR A 43 -6.79 -7.36 8.50
C THR A 43 -5.31 -7.24 8.84
N SER A 44 -4.42 -7.79 7.99
CA SER A 44 -2.97 -7.75 8.22
C SER A 44 -2.40 -6.33 8.17
N TYR A 45 -2.97 -5.46 7.35
CA TYR A 45 -2.54 -4.06 7.27
C TYR A 45 -2.87 -3.31 8.57
N LEU A 46 -4.04 -3.54 9.14
CA LEU A 46 -4.50 -2.88 10.35
C LEU A 46 -3.87 -3.45 11.63
N ALA A 47 -3.77 -4.79 11.71
CA ALA A 47 -3.18 -5.49 12.85
C ALA A 47 -1.70 -5.13 13.06
N ASN A 48 -0.99 -4.78 11.98
CA ASN A 48 0.42 -4.43 12.02
C ASN A 48 0.71 -2.93 11.91
N SER A 49 -0.34 -2.10 12.03
CA SER A 49 -0.20 -0.64 12.05
C SER A 49 0.77 -0.16 13.13
N THR A 50 1.40 0.99 12.90
CA THR A 50 2.44 1.54 13.77
C THR A 50 2.17 3.00 14.12
N GLY A 51 2.89 3.53 15.11
CA GLY A 51 2.72 4.91 15.58
C GLY A 51 1.62 5.07 16.62
N PHE A 52 1.20 6.31 16.86
CA PHE A 52 0.33 6.67 17.99
C PHE A 52 -1.12 6.17 17.86
N LEU A 53 -1.58 5.83 16.65
CA LEU A 53 -2.91 5.25 16.40
C LEU A 53 -2.90 3.72 16.26
N ALA A 54 -1.77 3.05 16.48
CA ALA A 54 -1.68 1.59 16.31
C ALA A 54 -2.73 0.83 17.13
N GLY A 55 -3.01 1.27 18.37
CA GLY A 55 -4.06 0.67 19.20
C GLY A 55 -5.48 0.82 18.63
N PHE A 56 -5.77 1.96 18.00
CA PHE A 56 -7.06 2.19 17.34
C PHE A 56 -7.25 1.26 16.14
N TYR A 57 -6.24 1.17 15.26
CA TYR A 57 -6.29 0.28 14.10
C TYR A 57 -6.28 -1.21 14.49
N GLY A 58 -5.54 -1.58 15.53
CA GLY A 58 -5.57 -2.93 16.10
C GLY A 58 -6.94 -3.32 16.64
N MET A 59 -7.64 -2.38 17.29
CA MET A 59 -9.02 -2.60 17.74
C MET A 59 -9.97 -2.82 16.56
N LEU A 60 -9.84 -2.04 15.47
CA LEU A 60 -10.62 -2.24 14.25
C LEU A 60 -10.39 -3.62 13.64
N ALA A 61 -9.15 -4.14 13.70
CA ALA A 61 -8.79 -5.46 13.20
C ALA A 61 -9.32 -6.62 14.06
N SER A 62 -9.63 -6.39 15.34
CA SER A 62 -9.93 -7.46 16.30
C SER A 62 -11.34 -8.06 16.19
N HIS A 63 -12.25 -7.44 15.44
CA HIS A 63 -13.66 -7.80 15.46
C HIS A 63 -14.19 -8.06 14.04
N PRO A 64 -14.70 -9.28 13.75
CA PRO A 64 -15.09 -9.69 12.39
C PRO A 64 -16.08 -8.77 11.71
N GLY A 65 -17.08 -8.25 12.45
CA GLY A 65 -18.08 -7.33 11.89
C GLY A 65 -17.50 -5.99 11.40
N TRP A 66 -16.43 -5.48 12.04
CA TRP A 66 -15.76 -4.26 11.60
C TRP A 66 -14.92 -4.51 10.35
N MET A 67 -14.30 -5.69 10.24
CA MET A 67 -13.49 -6.04 9.08
C MET A 67 -14.29 -6.11 7.78
N SER A 68 -15.48 -6.72 7.78
CA SER A 68 -16.33 -6.74 6.57
C SER A 68 -16.72 -5.34 6.11
N VAL A 69 -17.01 -4.43 7.04
CA VAL A 69 -17.35 -3.03 6.72
C VAL A 69 -16.13 -2.29 6.19
N ILE A 70 -14.97 -2.46 6.82
CA ILE A 70 -13.72 -1.82 6.39
C ILE A 70 -13.32 -2.30 5.01
N ASP A 71 -13.34 -3.61 4.77
CA ASP A 71 -12.95 -4.19 3.48
C ASP A 71 -13.86 -3.69 2.36
N PHE A 72 -15.18 -3.66 2.61
CA PHE A 72 -16.17 -3.06 1.71
C PHE A 72 -15.86 -1.58 1.44
N LEU A 73 -15.75 -0.76 2.50
CA LEU A 73 -15.51 0.68 2.35
C LEU A 73 -14.18 0.96 1.65
N ASN A 74 -13.16 0.15 1.87
CA ASN A 74 -11.86 0.32 1.27
C ASN A 74 -11.88 0.03 -0.23
N ILE A 75 -12.43 -1.12 -0.63
CA ILE A 75 -12.54 -1.52 -2.04
C ILE A 75 -13.42 -0.53 -2.81
N TYR A 76 -14.65 -0.32 -2.35
CA TYR A 76 -15.61 0.50 -3.07
C TYR A 76 -15.29 1.99 -2.95
N GLY A 77 -14.70 2.43 -1.83
CA GLY A 77 -14.18 3.78 -1.68
C GLY A 77 -13.11 4.10 -2.72
N LEU A 78 -12.09 3.25 -2.85
CA LEU A 78 -11.03 3.40 -3.86
C LEU A 78 -11.59 3.44 -5.29
N LEU A 79 -12.52 2.53 -5.61
CA LEU A 79 -13.16 2.49 -6.93
C LEU A 79 -13.96 3.76 -7.24
N LEU A 80 -14.87 4.17 -6.34
CA LEU A 80 -15.75 5.31 -6.56
C LEU A 80 -15.00 6.64 -6.56
N ILE A 81 -14.05 6.82 -5.63
CA ILE A 81 -13.18 7.99 -5.58
C ILE A 81 -12.32 8.04 -6.84
N GLY A 82 -11.71 6.91 -7.23
CA GLY A 82 -10.88 6.82 -8.41
C GLY A 82 -11.63 7.17 -9.70
N VAL A 83 -12.82 6.61 -9.93
CA VAL A 83 -13.66 6.96 -11.09
C VAL A 83 -14.09 8.43 -11.07
N GLY A 84 -14.52 8.94 -9.91
CA GLY A 84 -14.91 10.34 -9.75
C GLY A 84 -13.77 11.30 -10.08
N LEU A 85 -12.57 11.01 -9.58
CA LEU A 85 -11.35 11.73 -9.88
C LEU A 85 -10.81 11.46 -11.28
N PHE A 86 -11.12 10.37 -11.96
CA PHE A 86 -10.67 10.18 -13.33
C PHE A 86 -11.57 10.97 -14.30
N LEU A 87 -12.89 10.75 -14.22
CA LEU A 87 -13.89 11.34 -15.10
C LEU A 87 -14.15 12.82 -14.80
N GLY A 88 -13.85 13.27 -13.59
CA GLY A 88 -14.09 14.64 -13.16
C GLY A 88 -15.53 14.85 -12.75
N PHE A 89 -16.04 13.90 -11.97
CA PHE A 89 -17.40 13.85 -11.45
C PHE A 89 -17.36 14.00 -9.92
N PHE A 90 -18.11 14.98 -9.40
CA PHE A 90 -18.07 15.40 -7.99
C PHE A 90 -16.65 15.60 -7.45
N THR A 91 -15.80 16.23 -8.26
CA THR A 91 -14.35 16.37 -8.03
C THR A 91 -13.97 16.82 -6.61
N ARG A 92 -14.71 17.76 -6.00
CA ARG A 92 -14.44 18.21 -4.63
C ARG A 92 -14.74 17.15 -3.57
N ILE A 93 -15.87 16.46 -3.72
CA ILE A 93 -16.27 15.39 -2.79
C ILE A 93 -15.31 14.21 -2.96
N ALA A 94 -15.00 13.83 -4.19
CA ALA A 94 -14.04 12.77 -4.49
C ALA A 94 -12.64 13.12 -3.94
N SER A 95 -12.20 14.38 -4.07
CA SER A 95 -10.90 14.82 -3.52
C SER A 95 -10.90 14.83 -1.99
N ALA A 96 -11.98 15.27 -1.34
CA ALA A 96 -12.11 15.24 0.11
C ALA A 96 -12.14 13.82 0.66
N ALA A 97 -12.91 12.93 0.04
CA ALA A 97 -12.97 11.52 0.42
C ALA A 97 -11.64 10.81 0.17
N GLY A 98 -10.97 11.08 -0.95
CA GLY A 98 -9.65 10.53 -1.27
C GLY A 98 -8.56 11.04 -0.32
N ALA A 99 -8.57 12.33 0.02
CA ALA A 99 -7.63 12.89 1.00
C ALA A 99 -7.84 12.28 2.39
N LEU A 100 -9.10 12.07 2.81
CA LEU A 100 -9.41 11.39 4.06
C LEU A 100 -8.89 9.94 4.05
N LEU A 101 -9.17 9.18 2.99
CA LEU A 101 -8.76 7.78 2.87
C LEU A 101 -7.24 7.63 2.86
N LEU A 102 -6.53 8.42 2.02
CA LEU A 102 -5.06 8.39 1.98
C LEU A 102 -4.44 8.92 3.27
N GLY A 103 -5.08 9.89 3.93
CA GLY A 103 -4.70 10.34 5.27
C GLY A 103 -4.79 9.23 6.31
N LEU A 104 -5.85 8.42 6.28
CA LEU A 104 -5.99 7.24 7.14
C LEU A 104 -4.91 6.19 6.86
N TYR A 105 -4.48 6.01 5.61
CA TYR A 105 -3.34 5.13 5.29
C TYR A 105 -2.01 5.69 5.81
N PHE A 106 -1.78 6.98 5.61
CA PHE A 106 -0.58 7.65 6.09
C PHE A 106 -0.45 7.56 7.62
N LEU A 107 -1.57 7.70 8.34
CA LEU A 107 -1.62 7.60 9.79
C LEU A 107 -1.50 6.17 10.34
N ALA A 108 -1.81 5.14 9.54
CA ALA A 108 -1.59 3.74 9.92
C ALA A 108 -0.10 3.38 9.94
N TYR A 109 0.70 4.04 9.10
CA TYR A 109 2.15 3.85 8.99
C TYR A 109 2.89 5.19 8.90
N PRO A 110 2.90 5.99 9.98
CA PRO A 110 3.55 7.28 9.97
C PRO A 110 5.07 7.12 9.81
N PRO A 111 5.72 7.94 8.99
CA PRO A 111 7.08 7.67 8.54
C PRO A 111 8.16 8.04 9.59
N PHE A 112 7.74 8.56 10.75
CA PHE A 112 8.61 8.84 11.92
C PHE A 112 8.93 7.60 12.78
N GLY A 113 8.35 6.43 12.47
CA GLY A 113 8.51 5.18 13.22
C GLY A 113 9.36 4.12 12.52
N SER A 114 9.99 3.22 13.27
CA SER A 114 10.68 2.05 12.72
C SER A 114 9.67 0.93 12.39
N SER A 115 8.92 1.05 11.30
CA SER A 115 7.96 0.00 10.89
C SER A 115 8.59 -0.97 9.89
N ALA A 116 8.40 -2.27 10.15
CA ALA A 116 8.73 -3.33 9.22
C ALA A 116 7.97 -3.17 7.89
N PHE A 117 6.72 -2.70 7.94
CA PHE A 117 5.82 -2.54 6.78
C PHE A 117 5.96 -1.17 6.13
N MET A 118 7.12 -0.52 6.22
CA MET A 118 7.35 0.72 5.49
C MET A 118 7.58 0.38 4.00
N SER A 119 6.84 1.03 3.10
CA SER A 119 6.88 0.74 1.66
C SER A 119 8.30 0.94 1.08
N PRO A 120 8.72 0.16 0.05
CA PRO A 120 9.97 0.42 -0.67
C PRO A 120 9.98 1.72 -1.47
N GLU A 121 8.81 2.31 -1.73
CA GLU A 121 8.68 3.48 -2.59
C GLU A 121 8.96 4.79 -1.83
N GLY A 122 10.09 5.44 -2.15
CA GLY A 122 10.26 6.89 -2.03
C GLY A 122 10.03 7.51 -0.65
N HIS A 123 10.32 6.81 0.45
CA HIS A 123 10.18 7.37 1.79
C HIS A 123 11.39 8.24 2.16
N LEU A 124 11.20 9.56 2.12
CA LEU A 124 12.13 10.56 2.66
C LEU A 124 11.64 11.01 4.04
N TYR A 125 11.69 10.11 5.03
CA TYR A 125 11.36 10.28 6.48
C TYR A 125 10.01 10.90 6.85
N LEU A 126 9.61 12.04 6.28
CA LEU A 126 8.32 12.70 6.47
C LEU A 126 7.50 12.66 5.18
N VAL A 127 8.16 12.73 4.03
CA VAL A 127 7.51 12.82 2.72
C VAL A 127 7.54 11.45 2.03
N ASN A 128 6.36 10.98 1.64
CA ASN A 128 6.16 9.79 0.81
C ASN A 128 5.07 10.06 -0.24
N THR A 129 4.89 9.13 -1.18
CA THR A 129 3.90 9.25 -2.26
C THR A 129 2.48 9.48 -1.72
N THR A 130 2.08 8.74 -0.67
CA THR A 130 0.76 8.86 -0.03
C THR A 130 0.50 10.28 0.49
N LEU A 131 1.48 10.91 1.15
CA LEU A 131 1.37 12.28 1.65
C LEU A 131 1.31 13.29 0.49
N ILE A 132 2.14 13.10 -0.55
CA ILE A 132 2.13 13.96 -1.74
C ILE A 132 0.74 13.93 -2.40
N GLU A 133 0.18 12.75 -2.62
CA GLU A 133 -1.15 12.60 -3.20
C GLU A 133 -2.23 13.21 -2.29
N THR A 134 -2.15 12.98 -0.98
CA THR A 134 -3.08 13.58 -0.01
C THR A 134 -3.07 15.10 -0.10
N VAL A 135 -1.89 15.73 -0.13
CA VAL A 135 -1.74 17.19 -0.24
C VAL A 135 -2.29 17.71 -1.57
N ILE A 136 -2.06 17.00 -2.68
CA ILE A 136 -2.61 17.38 -3.99
C ILE A 136 -4.14 17.29 -3.99
N LEU A 137 -4.72 16.24 -3.40
CA LEU A 137 -6.17 16.12 -3.26
C LEU A 137 -6.76 17.23 -2.39
N VAL A 138 -6.11 17.58 -1.28
CA VAL A 138 -6.49 18.73 -0.46
C VAL A 138 -6.46 20.02 -1.28
N ALA A 139 -5.45 20.22 -2.13
CA ALA A 139 -5.39 21.38 -3.03
C ALA A 139 -6.61 21.43 -3.98
N PHE A 140 -7.04 20.30 -4.55
CA PHE A 140 -8.22 20.24 -5.42
C PHE A 140 -9.53 20.62 -4.72
N ILE A 141 -9.64 20.48 -3.40
CA ILE A 141 -10.83 20.92 -2.64
C ILE A 141 -10.99 22.44 -2.75
N PHE A 142 -9.89 23.19 -2.62
CA PHE A 142 -9.88 24.66 -2.59
C PHE A 142 -9.71 25.30 -3.96
N MET A 143 -9.27 24.54 -4.98
CA MET A 143 -9.09 25.05 -6.32
C MET A 143 -10.43 25.48 -6.97
N ARG A 144 -10.37 26.61 -7.68
CA ARG A 144 -11.52 27.20 -8.37
C ARG A 144 -11.75 26.59 -9.76
N ASP A 145 -10.68 26.30 -10.49
CA ASP A 145 -10.73 25.61 -11.78
C ASP A 145 -10.44 24.12 -11.57
N ARG A 146 -11.35 23.26 -12.07
CA ARG A 146 -11.32 21.80 -11.88
C ARG A 146 -10.81 21.06 -13.13
N GLY A 147 -10.36 21.83 -14.14
CA GLY A 147 -9.97 21.30 -15.44
C GLY A 147 -11.17 20.88 -16.30
N TYR A 148 -10.90 20.10 -17.33
CA TYR A 148 -11.90 19.39 -18.13
C TYR A 148 -12.48 18.19 -17.36
N GLY A 149 -13.77 17.89 -17.55
CA GLY A 149 -14.46 16.78 -16.89
C GLY A 149 -15.98 16.93 -16.87
N VAL A 150 -16.68 15.89 -16.40
CA VAL A 150 -18.16 15.82 -16.41
C VAL A 150 -18.79 16.98 -15.60
N ASP A 151 -18.21 17.36 -14.46
CA ASP A 151 -18.68 18.47 -13.63
C ASP A 151 -18.78 19.79 -14.41
N ARG A 152 -17.76 20.10 -15.22
CA ARG A 152 -17.73 21.31 -16.03
C ARG A 152 -18.81 21.28 -17.10
N MET A 153 -19.03 20.13 -17.74
CA MET A 153 -20.09 19.99 -18.75
C MET A 153 -21.47 20.26 -18.15
N LEU A 154 -21.73 19.75 -16.93
CA LEU A 154 -22.99 19.99 -16.21
C LEU A 154 -23.15 21.45 -15.79
N GLU A 155 -22.09 22.12 -15.33
CA GLU A 155 -22.10 23.55 -15.02
C GLU A 155 -22.35 24.42 -16.25
N LEU A 156 -21.71 24.10 -17.38
CA LEU A 156 -21.96 24.77 -18.64
C LEU A 156 -23.42 24.60 -19.08
N ARG A 157 -23.99 23.38 -18.98
CA ARG A 157 -25.41 23.16 -19.32
C ARG A 157 -26.36 23.96 -18.42
N LYS A 158 -26.11 24.04 -17.11
CA LYS A 158 -26.93 24.83 -16.18
C LYS A 158 -26.87 26.34 -16.46
N LEU A 159 -25.70 26.86 -16.84
CA LEU A 159 -25.54 28.26 -17.23
C LEU A 159 -26.28 28.59 -18.54
N HIS A 160 -26.27 27.68 -19.52
CA HIS A 160 -27.02 27.85 -20.77
C HIS A 160 -28.54 27.76 -20.57
N GLY A 161 -29.03 27.02 -19.56
CA GLY A 161 -30.46 26.93 -19.25
C GLY A 161 -31.06 28.20 -18.65
N ASN A 162 -30.25 29.07 -18.04
CA ASN A 162 -30.69 30.25 -17.30
C ASN A 162 -30.48 31.59 -18.03
N THR A 163 -29.96 31.59 -19.26
CA THR A 163 -29.78 32.82 -20.06
C THR A 163 -30.29 32.64 -21.48
N ALA A 164 -31.04 33.63 -21.99
CA ALA A 164 -31.52 33.69 -23.38
C ALA A 164 -30.39 33.45 -24.40
N PRO A 165 -30.69 32.94 -25.61
CA PRO A 165 -29.72 32.22 -26.43
C PRO A 165 -28.70 33.19 -27.05
N ALA A 166 -27.60 33.44 -26.37
CA ALA A 166 -26.38 33.90 -27.02
C ALA A 166 -25.70 32.67 -27.66
N PRO A 167 -25.45 32.67 -28.99
CA PRO A 167 -24.83 31.53 -29.66
C PRO A 167 -23.33 31.55 -29.39
N VAL A 168 -22.93 31.16 -28.18
CA VAL A 168 -21.53 30.86 -27.91
C VAL A 168 -21.30 29.41 -28.29
N ARG A 169 -20.57 29.21 -29.39
CA ARG A 169 -19.99 27.95 -29.84
C ARG A 169 -19.27 27.24 -28.68
N SER A 170 -19.99 26.45 -27.89
CA SER A 170 -19.42 25.24 -27.26
C SER A 170 -19.10 24.29 -28.40
N GLY A 171 -17.96 24.53 -29.07
CA GLY A 171 -17.55 23.77 -30.22
C GLY A 171 -17.42 22.31 -29.81
N ARG A 172 -17.84 21.37 -30.67
CA ARG A 172 -17.70 19.91 -30.48
C ARG A 172 -16.38 19.49 -29.83
N ARG A 173 -15.29 20.23 -30.13
CA ARG A 173 -13.95 20.12 -29.52
C ARG A 173 -13.90 20.26 -27.99
N GLU A 174 -14.69 21.12 -27.36
CA GLU A 174 -14.72 21.25 -25.89
C GLU A 174 -15.42 20.06 -25.24
N VAL A 175 -16.54 19.62 -25.81
CA VAL A 175 -17.26 18.42 -25.36
C VAL A 175 -16.38 17.17 -25.51
N LEU A 176 -15.64 17.06 -26.62
CA LEU A 176 -14.66 15.98 -26.81
C LEU A 176 -13.57 15.99 -25.73
N LYS A 177 -13.10 17.17 -25.30
CA LYS A 177 -12.10 17.27 -24.21
C LYS A 177 -12.68 16.89 -22.85
N ASP A 178 -13.93 17.25 -22.57
CA ASP A 178 -14.60 16.90 -21.31
C ASP A 178 -14.94 15.40 -21.23
N LEU A 179 -15.18 14.74 -22.37
CA LEU A 179 -15.50 13.31 -22.44
C LEU A 179 -14.32 12.39 -22.75
N ALA A 180 -13.14 12.92 -23.10
CA ALA A 180 -11.96 12.12 -23.45
C ALA A 180 -11.54 11.13 -22.34
N ALA A 181 -11.86 11.44 -21.08
CA ALA A 181 -11.59 10.56 -19.95
C ALA A 181 -12.45 9.28 -19.96
N VAL A 182 -13.64 9.27 -20.57
CA VAL A 182 -14.53 8.10 -20.57
C VAL A 182 -13.97 6.92 -21.40
N PRO A 183 -13.64 7.06 -22.70
CA PRO A 183 -13.08 5.96 -23.46
C PRO A 183 -11.68 5.58 -22.96
N LEU A 184 -10.90 6.56 -22.47
CA LEU A 184 -9.59 6.29 -21.88
C LEU A 184 -9.71 5.39 -20.65
N LEU A 185 -10.63 5.71 -19.73
CA LEU A 185 -10.87 4.88 -18.56
C LEU A 185 -11.30 3.47 -18.96
N GLY A 186 -12.18 3.31 -19.96
CA GLY A 186 -12.62 2.01 -20.45
C GLY A 186 -11.45 1.16 -20.98
N LEU A 187 -10.60 1.76 -21.83
CA LEU A 187 -9.43 1.08 -22.41
C LEU A 187 -8.41 0.70 -21.33
N THR A 188 -8.06 1.63 -20.43
CA THR A 188 -7.08 1.36 -19.37
C THR A 188 -7.62 0.34 -18.36
N SER A 189 -8.91 0.40 -18.04
CA SER A 189 -9.58 -0.61 -17.18
C SER A 189 -9.52 -1.99 -17.80
N TYR A 190 -9.83 -2.13 -19.09
CA TYR A 190 -9.73 -3.40 -19.80
C TYR A 190 -8.30 -3.96 -19.77
N ALA A 191 -7.31 -3.11 -20.05
CA ALA A 191 -5.90 -3.51 -19.98
C ALA A 191 -5.48 -3.92 -18.56
N ALA A 192 -5.93 -3.18 -17.54
CA ALA A 192 -5.65 -3.47 -16.13
C ALA A 192 -6.26 -4.81 -15.69
N VAL A 193 -7.53 -5.07 -16.01
CA VAL A 193 -8.20 -6.34 -15.70
C VAL A 193 -7.45 -7.51 -16.34
N ASN A 194 -7.07 -7.39 -17.62
CA ASN A 194 -6.31 -8.44 -18.30
C ASN A 194 -4.93 -8.66 -17.67
N ARG A 195 -4.27 -7.59 -17.23
CA ARG A 195 -2.99 -7.69 -16.50
C ARG A 195 -3.16 -8.40 -15.16
N LEU A 196 -4.15 -7.99 -14.36
CA LEU A 196 -4.44 -8.58 -13.05
C LEU A 196 -4.81 -10.07 -13.17
N LYS A 197 -5.59 -10.45 -14.19
CA LYS A 197 -5.88 -11.87 -14.49
C LYS A 197 -4.63 -12.67 -14.87
N LYS A 198 -3.66 -12.05 -15.57
CA LYS A 198 -2.48 -12.74 -16.09
C LYS A 198 -1.35 -12.87 -15.07
N TYR A 199 -1.16 -11.85 -14.21
CA TYR A 199 -0.01 -11.77 -13.32
C TYR A 199 -0.36 -11.72 -11.83
N GLY A 200 -1.65 -11.65 -11.47
CA GLY A 200 -2.08 -11.46 -10.07
C GLY A 200 -1.83 -10.04 -9.56
N GLN A 201 -2.02 -9.86 -8.24
CA GLN A 201 -1.76 -8.61 -7.54
C GLN A 201 -0.30 -8.55 -7.08
N ASP A 202 0.45 -7.53 -7.50
CA ASP A 202 1.78 -7.25 -6.95
C ASP A 202 1.62 -6.68 -5.52
N GLY A 203 2.04 -7.40 -4.48
CA GLY A 203 1.89 -7.00 -3.07
C GLY A 203 2.72 -5.77 -2.63
N ILE A 204 3.30 -5.03 -3.58
CA ILE A 204 4.21 -3.91 -3.34
C ILE A 204 3.69 -2.60 -3.95
N THR A 205 2.80 -2.63 -4.95
CA THR A 205 2.47 -1.46 -5.79
C THR A 205 1.33 -0.58 -5.29
N GLY A 206 0.93 -0.68 -4.02
CA GLY A 206 -0.26 0.01 -3.50
C GLY A 206 -0.07 0.74 -2.18
N ALA A 207 -0.95 1.71 -1.91
CA ALA A 207 -1.00 2.43 -0.63
C ALA A 207 -1.33 1.52 0.57
N THR A 208 -1.89 0.34 0.30
CA THR A 208 -2.11 -0.73 1.28
C THR A 208 -1.17 -1.88 0.97
N ILE A 209 -0.11 -2.03 1.76
CA ILE A 209 0.82 -3.17 1.62
C ILE A 209 0.08 -4.45 2.04
N GLN A 210 0.09 -5.44 1.17
CA GLN A 210 -0.23 -6.81 1.54
C GLN A 210 1.04 -7.64 1.54
N VAL A 211 1.39 -8.12 2.72
CA VAL A 211 2.35 -9.21 2.86
C VAL A 211 1.59 -10.48 2.52
N GLY A 212 2.06 -11.19 1.49
CA GLY A 212 1.40 -12.35 0.86
C GLY A 212 0.55 -13.15 1.83
N ALA A 213 -0.75 -12.89 1.79
CA ALA A 213 -1.74 -13.55 2.59
C ALA A 213 -2.06 -14.89 1.94
N LEU A 214 -1.33 -15.94 2.33
CA LEU A 214 -2.07 -17.17 2.63
C LEU A 214 -2.83 -16.85 3.92
N ASP A 215 -4.14 -16.95 3.88
CA ASP A 215 -4.96 -16.63 5.04
C ASP A 215 -4.56 -17.59 6.17
N LEU A 216 -4.14 -17.04 7.31
CA LEU A 216 -3.74 -17.82 8.48
C LEU A 216 -4.89 -18.72 8.96
N SER A 217 -6.13 -18.41 8.56
CA SER A 217 -7.31 -19.24 8.78
C SER A 217 -7.25 -20.61 8.08
N GLU A 218 -6.45 -20.76 7.02
CA GLU A 218 -6.24 -22.03 6.32
C GLU A 218 -5.22 -22.94 7.02
N LEU A 219 -4.47 -22.42 8.00
CA LEU A 219 -3.52 -23.21 8.77
C LEU A 219 -4.26 -24.26 9.61
N LYS A 220 -4.11 -25.53 9.23
CA LYS A 220 -4.72 -26.65 9.94
C LYS A 220 -3.81 -27.15 11.05
N GLY A 221 -4.27 -26.99 12.28
CA GLY A 221 -3.63 -27.56 13.47
C GLY A 221 -2.48 -26.71 14.02
N ASN A 222 -1.94 -27.15 15.16
CA ASN A 222 -0.79 -26.49 15.80
C ASN A 222 0.50 -27.23 15.39
N LEU A 223 1.57 -26.48 15.14
CA LEU A 223 2.88 -27.10 14.91
C LEU A 223 3.29 -27.93 16.13
N PRO A 224 3.72 -29.20 15.93
CA PRO A 224 4.10 -30.05 17.03
C PRO A 224 5.32 -29.47 17.74
N LYS A 225 5.29 -29.51 19.07
CA LYS A 225 6.39 -29.07 19.92
C LYS A 225 7.18 -30.25 20.47
N GLY A 226 8.40 -29.97 20.90
CA GLY A 226 9.29 -30.87 21.60
C GLY A 226 9.99 -30.15 22.74
N LYS A 227 10.72 -30.91 23.56
CA LYS A 227 11.58 -30.38 24.61
C LYS A 227 13.04 -30.57 24.24
N LEU A 228 13.83 -29.50 24.36
CA LEU A 228 15.29 -29.53 24.32
C LEU A 228 15.78 -29.13 25.73
N GLY A 229 16.14 -30.13 26.54
CA GLY A 229 16.35 -29.92 27.98
C GLY A 229 15.10 -29.36 28.65
N ASN A 230 15.23 -28.20 29.30
CA ASN A 230 14.14 -27.50 29.98
C ASN A 230 13.32 -26.55 29.06
N MET A 231 13.71 -26.42 27.79
CA MET A 231 13.09 -25.50 26.84
C MET A 231 12.06 -26.22 25.96
N GLU A 232 10.82 -25.74 25.93
CA GLU A 232 9.82 -26.18 24.96
C GLU A 232 9.92 -25.33 23.68
N MET A 233 10.01 -25.98 22.51
CA MET A 233 10.07 -25.33 21.21
C MET A 233 9.39 -26.15 20.12
N GLY A 234 9.02 -25.51 19.02
CA GLY A 234 8.50 -26.16 17.81
C GLY A 234 9.50 -27.15 17.22
N ARG A 235 8.99 -28.25 16.65
CA ARG A 235 9.81 -29.22 15.91
C ARG A 235 10.28 -28.69 14.55
N LEU A 236 9.70 -27.59 14.08
CA LEU A 236 10.15 -26.84 12.92
C LEU A 236 10.93 -25.61 13.38
N VAL A 237 12.20 -25.52 12.98
CA VAL A 237 13.09 -24.41 13.30
C VAL A 237 13.40 -23.64 12.02
N LEU A 238 13.16 -22.33 12.03
CA LEU A 238 13.44 -21.49 10.88
C LEU A 238 14.95 -21.33 10.67
N GLY A 239 15.39 -21.37 9.41
CA GLY A 239 16.79 -21.11 9.04
C GLY A 239 17.08 -19.61 8.85
N GLY A 240 18.26 -19.18 9.28
CA GLY A 240 18.71 -17.78 9.25
C GLY A 240 19.36 -17.30 7.96
N ASN A 241 19.42 -18.13 6.92
CA ASN A 241 20.17 -17.82 5.69
C ASN A 241 19.60 -16.61 4.94
N LEU A 242 18.29 -16.37 5.04
CA LEU A 242 17.64 -15.19 4.49
C LEU A 242 18.17 -13.88 5.11
N ILE A 243 18.76 -13.94 6.31
CA ILE A 243 19.35 -12.79 7.01
C ILE A 243 20.81 -12.61 6.64
N GLY A 244 21.58 -13.71 6.67
CA GLY A 244 23.02 -13.69 6.41
C GLY A 244 23.39 -13.61 4.93
N GLY A 245 22.47 -13.93 4.02
CA GLY A 245 22.73 -14.11 2.60
C GLY A 245 23.60 -15.33 2.29
N TRP A 246 23.59 -16.33 3.18
CA TRP A 246 24.34 -17.58 3.03
C TRP A 246 23.59 -18.53 2.09
N THR A 247 23.72 -18.28 0.79
CA THR A 247 23.09 -19.08 -0.26
C THR A 247 24.11 -19.99 -0.93
N HIS A 248 24.01 -21.29 -0.68
CA HIS A 248 24.85 -22.29 -1.34
C HIS A 248 24.56 -22.32 -2.83
N SER A 249 25.48 -21.76 -3.60
CA SER A 249 25.28 -21.47 -5.03
C SER A 249 26.47 -21.87 -5.90
N ARG A 250 27.40 -22.66 -5.33
CA ARG A 250 28.65 -23.12 -5.97
C ARG A 250 29.38 -21.95 -6.64
N ASP A 251 29.39 -21.92 -7.97
CA ASP A 251 30.13 -20.96 -8.77
C ASP A 251 29.34 -19.68 -9.11
N LEU A 252 28.05 -19.62 -8.72
CA LEU A 252 27.20 -18.46 -8.98
C LEU A 252 27.39 -17.39 -7.90
N LEU A 253 28.54 -16.70 -7.96
CA LEU A 253 28.97 -15.70 -6.97
C LEU A 253 27.95 -14.56 -6.75
N TYR A 254 27.11 -14.27 -7.75
CA TYR A 254 26.09 -13.21 -7.66
C TYR A 254 24.91 -13.59 -6.74
N VAL A 255 24.71 -14.87 -6.42
CA VAL A 255 23.48 -15.33 -5.72
C VAL A 255 23.40 -14.81 -4.29
N SER A 256 24.53 -14.71 -3.58
CA SER A 256 24.54 -14.11 -2.23
C SER A 256 24.18 -12.64 -2.27
N SER A 257 24.73 -11.90 -3.24
CA SER A 257 24.42 -10.48 -3.45
C SER A 257 22.96 -10.27 -3.84
N LEU A 258 22.42 -11.11 -4.74
CA LEU A 258 21.02 -11.07 -5.13
C LEU A 258 20.09 -11.43 -3.96
N SER A 259 20.46 -12.44 -3.18
CA SER A 259 19.72 -12.86 -1.99
C SER A 259 19.65 -11.73 -0.96
N LYS A 260 20.75 -11.01 -0.72
CA LYS A 260 20.79 -9.84 0.16
C LYS A 260 20.00 -8.65 -0.40
N ALA A 261 20.01 -8.46 -1.72
CA ALA A 261 19.21 -7.42 -2.37
C ALA A 261 17.71 -7.69 -2.28
N TYR A 262 17.30 -8.96 -2.35
CA TYR A 262 15.91 -9.39 -2.22
C TYR A 262 15.44 -9.40 -0.76
N ASN A 263 16.22 -10.01 0.13
CA ASN A 263 15.93 -10.12 1.56
C ASN A 263 16.31 -8.83 2.30
N THR A 264 15.66 -7.73 1.92
CA THR A 264 15.70 -6.48 2.70
C THR A 264 15.25 -6.73 4.13
N GLU A 265 15.65 -5.87 5.08
CA GLU A 265 15.25 -5.98 6.48
C GLU A 265 13.74 -6.12 6.66
N ARG A 266 12.95 -5.36 5.88
CA ARG A 266 11.50 -5.53 5.83
C ARG A 266 11.11 -6.94 5.41
N LYS A 267 11.62 -7.45 4.29
CA LYS A 267 11.27 -8.80 3.81
C LYS A 267 11.64 -9.87 4.82
N ILE A 268 12.77 -9.71 5.49
CA ILE A 268 13.16 -10.55 6.62
C ILE A 268 12.09 -10.49 7.72
N PHE A 269 11.68 -9.29 8.15
CA PHE A 269 10.69 -9.12 9.23
C PHE A 269 9.32 -9.68 8.82
N GLU A 270 8.88 -9.44 7.57
CA GLU A 270 7.64 -9.99 7.02
C GLU A 270 7.64 -11.53 7.06
N THR A 271 8.73 -12.15 6.62
CA THR A 271 8.87 -13.61 6.71
C THR A 271 8.84 -14.08 8.16
N LEU A 272 9.52 -13.41 9.08
CA LEU A 272 9.51 -13.78 10.50
C LEU A 272 8.12 -13.68 11.11
N MET A 273 7.35 -12.63 10.79
CA MET A 273 5.99 -12.43 11.29
C MET A 273 5.05 -13.51 10.77
N LEU A 274 5.11 -13.81 9.48
CA LEU A 274 4.34 -14.91 8.88
C LEU A 274 4.71 -16.26 9.54
N CYS A 275 6.00 -16.51 9.78
CA CYS A 275 6.45 -17.72 10.46
C CYS A 275 5.89 -17.83 11.88
N GLU A 276 5.94 -16.75 12.68
CA GLU A 276 5.39 -16.74 14.03
C GLU A 276 3.87 -16.90 14.05
N GLN A 277 3.17 -16.25 13.12
CA GLN A 277 1.73 -16.43 12.94
C GLN A 277 1.38 -17.86 12.52
N ALA A 278 2.25 -18.52 11.76
CA ALA A 278 2.15 -19.94 11.43
C ALA A 278 2.54 -20.89 12.58
N GLY A 279 2.87 -20.35 13.76
CA GLY A 279 3.20 -21.12 14.97
C GLY A 279 4.67 -21.51 15.11
N ILE A 280 5.56 -21.03 14.22
CA ILE A 280 7.00 -21.26 14.34
C ILE A 280 7.53 -20.35 15.45
N ASP A 281 8.17 -20.93 16.47
CA ASP A 281 8.59 -20.20 17.66
C ASP A 281 10.13 -20.21 17.87
N ALA A 282 10.90 -20.71 16.90
CA ALA A 282 12.35 -20.80 16.98
C ALA A 282 13.04 -20.56 15.63
N ILE A 283 14.19 -19.90 15.66
CA ILE A 283 15.07 -19.64 14.51
C ILE A 283 16.53 -19.93 14.84
N ASN A 284 17.25 -20.51 13.89
CA ASN A 284 18.69 -20.75 13.94
C ASN A 284 19.43 -19.74 13.03
N ILE A 285 20.33 -18.94 13.61
CA ILE A 285 21.06 -17.87 12.90
C ILE A 285 22.55 -17.89 13.23
N GLY A 286 23.38 -17.29 12.36
CA GLY A 286 24.76 -16.96 12.70
C GLY A 286 24.85 -15.70 13.59
N PHE A 287 25.90 -15.59 14.41
CA PHE A 287 26.11 -14.47 15.34
C PHE A 287 25.93 -13.07 14.71
N LYS A 288 26.43 -12.88 13.47
CA LYS A 288 26.32 -11.59 12.74
C LYS A 288 24.88 -11.16 12.47
N SER A 289 23.91 -12.08 12.51
CA SER A 289 22.49 -11.80 12.30
C SER A 289 21.75 -11.40 13.58
N ASN A 290 22.38 -11.50 14.76
CA ASN A 290 21.76 -11.15 16.04
C ASN A 290 21.22 -9.70 16.10
N PRO A 291 21.91 -8.67 15.57
CA PRO A 291 21.37 -7.30 15.58
C PRO A 291 20.04 -7.17 14.85
N VAL A 292 19.85 -7.89 13.75
CA VAL A 292 18.59 -7.90 12.99
C VAL A 292 17.46 -8.52 13.82
N LEU A 293 17.73 -9.65 14.50
CA LEU A 293 16.75 -10.29 15.38
C LEU A 293 16.44 -9.46 16.63
N ALA A 294 17.44 -8.79 17.21
CA ALA A 294 17.23 -7.89 18.34
C ALA A 294 16.33 -6.72 17.96
N LYS A 295 16.55 -6.12 16.78
CA LYS A 295 15.70 -5.07 16.24
C LYS A 295 14.29 -5.59 15.95
N TYR A 296 14.16 -6.75 15.32
CA TYR A 296 12.88 -7.40 15.06
C TYR A 296 12.05 -7.54 16.34
N LYS A 297 12.63 -8.18 17.38
CA LYS A 297 11.97 -8.34 18.69
C LYS A 297 11.58 -7.03 19.34
N LYS A 298 12.43 -6.00 19.24
CA LYS A 298 12.13 -4.67 19.78
C LYS A 298 10.94 -4.00 19.08
N VAL A 299 10.84 -4.16 17.75
CA VAL A 299 9.80 -3.51 16.93
C VAL A 299 8.47 -4.25 17.00
N THR A 300 8.48 -5.58 17.06
CA THR A 300 7.25 -6.40 16.98
C THR A 300 6.79 -6.96 18.34
N GLY A 301 7.64 -6.90 19.38
CA GLY A 301 7.39 -7.61 20.64
C GLY A 301 7.55 -9.13 20.52
N SER A 302 8.16 -9.62 19.43
CA SER A 302 8.35 -11.05 19.15
C SER A 302 9.02 -11.79 20.31
N LYS A 303 8.54 -13.02 20.54
CA LYS A 303 9.09 -13.96 21.54
C LYS A 303 9.84 -15.12 20.88
N ILE A 304 10.14 -15.04 19.59
CA ILE A 304 10.85 -16.09 18.87
C ILE A 304 12.15 -16.46 19.57
N LYS A 305 12.40 -17.75 19.77
CA LYS A 305 13.62 -18.27 20.40
C LYS A 305 14.74 -18.23 19.37
N VAL A 306 15.91 -17.71 19.76
CA VAL A 306 17.04 -17.52 18.84
C VAL A 306 18.15 -18.48 19.24
N ILE A 307 18.46 -19.42 18.36
CA ILE A 307 19.62 -20.31 18.45
C ILE A 307 20.73 -19.62 17.65
N SER A 308 21.70 -19.05 18.36
CA SER A 308 22.81 -18.32 17.74
C SER A 308 24.03 -19.23 17.60
N GLN A 309 24.45 -19.48 16.37
CA GLN A 309 25.71 -20.12 16.07
C GLN A 309 26.84 -19.13 16.35
N VAL A 310 27.78 -19.55 17.18
CA VAL A 310 29.04 -18.86 17.45
C VAL A 310 30.17 -19.67 16.82
N HIS A 311 31.23 -18.99 16.41
CA HIS A 311 32.45 -19.67 15.99
C HIS A 311 33.32 -19.93 17.21
N PRO A 312 33.99 -21.10 17.28
CA PRO A 312 34.98 -21.35 18.30
C PRO A 312 36.10 -20.31 18.22
N ASP A 313 36.56 -19.85 19.37
CA ASP A 313 37.72 -18.99 19.47
C ASP A 313 38.98 -19.85 19.42
N MET A 314 39.62 -19.88 18.26
CA MET A 314 40.82 -20.68 18.03
C MET A 314 42.02 -20.16 18.81
N ASP A 315 42.07 -18.85 19.12
CA ASP A 315 43.17 -18.23 19.84
C ASP A 315 43.07 -18.54 21.35
N ASN A 316 41.85 -18.70 21.85
CA ASN A 316 41.58 -19.07 23.24
C ASN A 316 41.39 -20.57 23.48
N ASN A 317 41.65 -21.43 22.48
CA ASN A 317 41.38 -22.87 22.54
C ASN A 317 39.94 -23.22 22.96
N ASP A 318 38.97 -22.39 22.57
CA ASP A 318 37.54 -22.61 22.82
C ASP A 318 36.95 -23.53 21.74
N TRP A 319 37.51 -24.73 21.62
CA TRP A 319 37.05 -25.81 20.76
C TRP A 319 36.94 -27.09 21.60
N TYR A 320 35.90 -27.90 21.33
CA TYR A 320 35.60 -29.13 22.08
C TYR A 320 36.56 -30.27 21.73
#